data_AF-A0A497CW43-F1
#
_entry.id   AF-A0A497CW43-F1
#
_cell.length_a   1.000
_cell.length_b   1.000
_cell.length_c   1.000
_cell.angle_alpha   90.00
_cell.angle_beta   90.00
_cell.angle_gamma   90.00
#
_symmetry.space_group_name_H-M   'P 1'
#
loop_
_entity.id
_entity.type
_entity.pdbx_description
1 polymer ?
#
loop_
_entity_poly.entity_id
_entity_poly.type
_entity_poly.pdbx_seq_one_letter_code
_entity_poly.pdbx_strand_id
1 'polypeptide(L)'
;MVKTVKMRTQIILLAFAVIIAATSCQGEKKELITQKIQYDVNIKSPDPDYDWWIQNLPGPQRENLVDLIMDRALSGEIQAYDYFNNPITASDIAKIMSDTAALTLMSEEPPYEYYDTLVVIRIERESIQRIRFLEEWRIDQKTLAFEKKILGLAPVARRVDDAGNERWQPLFWIYVDNEFVKTLNK
;
A
#
# COMPACT_ATOMS: atom_id res chain seq x y z
N MET A 1 35.81 8.30 60.66
CA MET A 1 35.37 9.51 59.92
C MET A 1 35.55 9.39 58.40
N VAL A 2 36.66 8.83 57.89
CA VAL A 2 36.96 8.74 56.44
C VAL A 2 36.03 7.79 55.65
N LYS A 3 35.62 6.65 56.23
CA LYS A 3 34.73 5.68 55.56
C LYS A 3 33.33 6.25 55.25
N THR A 4 32.80 7.07 56.15
CA THR A 4 31.45 7.64 56.03
C THR A 4 31.36 8.70 54.93
N VAL A 5 32.44 9.46 54.71
CA VAL A 5 32.54 10.43 53.61
C VAL A 5 32.61 9.70 52.27
N LYS A 6 33.46 8.67 52.16
CA LYS A 6 33.63 7.88 50.93
C LYS A 6 32.32 7.18 50.49
N MET A 7 31.56 6.67 51.47
CA MET A 7 30.24 6.05 51.23
C MET A 7 29.20 7.06 50.75
N ARG A 8 29.18 8.29 51.31
CA ARG A 8 28.30 9.37 50.83
C ARG A 8 28.65 9.82 49.41
N THR A 9 29.93 9.93 49.07
CA THR A 9 30.38 10.28 47.71
C THR A 9 29.99 9.20 46.69
N GLN A 10 30.11 7.91 47.06
CA GLN A 10 29.68 6.80 46.20
C GLN A 10 28.17 6.78 45.98
N ILE A 11 27.36 7.05 47.01
CA ILE A 11 25.90 7.15 46.88
C ILE A 11 25.48 8.31 45.96
N ILE A 12 26.17 9.46 46.06
CA ILE A 12 25.90 10.63 45.19
C ILE A 12 26.26 10.32 43.73
N LEU A 13 27.40 9.67 43.48
CA LEU A 13 27.80 9.23 42.14
C LEU A 13 26.82 8.21 41.54
N LEU A 14 26.34 7.26 42.34
CA LEU A 14 25.35 6.27 41.91
C LEU A 14 24.00 6.92 41.57
N ALA A 15 23.55 7.86 42.40
CA ALA A 15 22.30 8.60 42.17
C ALA A 15 22.37 9.45 40.89
N PHE A 16 23.52 10.08 40.63
CA PHE A 16 23.73 10.87 39.42
C PHE A 16 23.74 10.00 38.15
N ALA A 17 24.34 8.80 38.21
CA ALA A 17 24.32 7.84 37.11
C ALA A 17 22.90 7.31 36.81
N VAL A 18 22.07 7.09 37.84
CA VAL A 18 20.67 6.67 37.68
C VAL A 18 19.82 7.78 37.06
N ILE A 19 20.06 9.05 37.41
CA ILE A 19 19.36 10.20 36.82
C ILE A 19 19.68 10.36 35.33
N ILE A 20 20.96 10.20 34.94
CA ILE A 20 21.38 10.27 33.52
C ILE A 20 20.77 9.11 32.71
N ALA A 21 20.72 7.91 33.29
CA ALA A 21 20.09 6.76 32.64
C ALA A 21 18.57 6.95 32.47
N ALA A 22 17.89 7.59 33.43
CA ALA A 22 16.46 7.86 33.37
C ALA A 22 16.07 8.92 32.32
N THR A 23 16.97 9.87 32.00
CA THR A 23 16.72 10.87 30.95
C THR A 23 16.89 10.35 29.52
N SER A 24 17.50 9.17 29.33
CA SER A 24 17.78 8.61 28.00
C SER A 24 16.58 7.93 27.33
N CYS A 25 15.42 7.82 28.00
CA CYS A 25 14.23 7.11 27.50
C CYS A 25 13.01 8.02 27.30
N GLN A 26 13.20 9.29 26.97
CA GLN A 26 12.11 10.08 26.37
C GLN A 26 12.17 9.90 24.85
N GLY A 27 11.50 8.86 24.34
CA GLY A 27 11.22 8.77 22.91
C GLY A 27 10.53 10.05 22.47
N GLU A 28 11.08 10.73 21.48
CA GLU A 28 10.58 12.03 21.06
C GLU A 28 9.14 11.90 20.55
N LYS A 29 8.23 12.71 21.11
CA LYS A 29 6.81 12.68 20.77
C LYS A 29 6.65 13.21 19.33
N LYS A 30 6.39 12.32 18.39
CA LYS A 30 6.13 12.69 16.99
C LYS A 30 4.76 13.36 16.85
N GLU A 31 4.72 14.45 16.08
CA GLU A 31 3.49 15.18 15.74
C GLU A 31 2.76 14.48 14.59
N LEU A 32 1.43 14.46 14.65
CA LEU A 32 0.58 13.96 13.58
C LEU A 32 0.47 15.02 12.47
N ILE A 33 0.91 14.67 11.26
CA ILE A 33 0.77 15.51 10.08
C ILE A 33 -0.56 15.26 9.38
N THR A 34 -0.91 13.99 9.16
CA THR A 34 -2.21 13.62 8.62
C THR A 34 -2.62 12.22 9.09
N GLN A 35 -3.90 12.07 9.39
CA GLN A 35 -4.53 10.79 9.72
C GLN A 35 -4.70 9.90 8.50
N LYS A 36 -4.85 10.48 7.31
CA LYS A 36 -5.06 9.77 6.05
C LYS A 36 -4.45 10.55 4.89
N ILE A 37 -3.66 9.87 4.09
CA ILE A 37 -3.25 10.32 2.76
C ILE A 37 -3.21 9.12 1.84
N GLN A 38 -3.62 9.33 0.59
CA GLN A 38 -3.68 8.28 -0.42
C GLN A 38 -2.93 8.70 -1.68
N TYR A 39 -2.10 7.81 -2.20
CA TYR A 39 -1.36 8.02 -3.44
C TYR A 39 -0.92 6.70 -4.06
N ASP A 40 -0.61 6.73 -5.36
CA ASP A 40 -0.14 5.57 -6.11
C ASP A 40 1.38 5.61 -6.24
N VAL A 41 2.04 4.48 -5.99
CA VAL A 41 3.47 4.29 -6.17
C VAL A 41 3.69 3.32 -7.31
N ASN A 42 4.43 3.76 -8.34
CA ASN A 42 4.87 2.91 -9.44
C ASN A 42 5.81 1.82 -8.92
N ILE A 43 5.53 0.58 -9.28
CA ILE A 43 6.40 -0.58 -9.06
C ILE A 43 7.03 -1.08 -10.37
N LYS A 44 6.66 -0.46 -11.49
CA LYS A 44 7.31 -0.59 -12.80
C LYS A 44 7.52 0.82 -13.36
N SER A 45 8.73 1.12 -13.80
CA SER A 45 9.04 2.45 -14.31
C SER A 45 8.15 2.79 -15.53
N PRO A 46 7.61 4.02 -15.62
CA PRO A 46 6.98 4.51 -16.84
C PRO A 46 7.99 4.82 -17.95
N ASP A 47 9.25 5.01 -17.59
CA ASP A 47 10.33 5.41 -18.49
C ASP A 47 11.50 4.40 -18.40
N PRO A 48 11.88 3.73 -19.50
CA PRO A 48 12.97 2.76 -19.49
C PRO A 48 14.36 3.40 -19.26
N ASP A 49 14.51 4.70 -19.43
CA ASP A 49 15.78 5.40 -19.26
C ASP A 49 16.08 5.75 -17.80
N TYR A 50 15.10 5.57 -16.90
CA TYR A 50 15.28 5.77 -15.48
C TYR A 50 16.16 4.69 -14.86
N ASP A 51 16.94 5.09 -13.85
CA ASP A 51 17.66 4.14 -13.00
C ASP A 51 16.69 3.11 -12.43
N TRP A 52 17.17 1.87 -12.31
CA TRP A 52 16.37 0.70 -11.94
C TRP A 52 15.59 0.83 -10.62
N TRP A 53 15.93 1.79 -9.76
CA TRP A 53 15.31 2.06 -8.46
C TRP A 53 14.32 3.24 -8.49
N ILE A 54 14.29 4.04 -9.55
CA ILE A 54 13.37 5.17 -9.68
C ILE A 54 12.03 4.62 -10.15
N GLN A 55 11.00 4.72 -9.29
CA GLN A 55 9.63 4.32 -9.63
C GLN A 55 9.52 2.84 -10.10
N ASN A 56 10.42 1.99 -9.61
CA ASN A 56 10.56 0.64 -10.14
C ASN A 56 11.03 -0.33 -9.05
N LEU A 57 10.47 -1.53 -9.10
CA LEU A 57 11.03 -2.72 -8.45
C LEU A 57 11.67 -3.59 -9.54
N PRO A 58 12.83 -4.22 -9.30
CA PRO A 58 13.36 -5.17 -10.25
C PRO A 58 12.37 -6.32 -10.47
N GLY A 59 12.36 -6.88 -11.69
CA GLY A 59 11.32 -7.81 -12.17
C GLY A 59 10.93 -8.90 -11.17
N PRO A 60 11.88 -9.72 -10.67
CA PRO A 60 11.57 -10.79 -9.73
C PRO A 60 10.92 -10.31 -8.43
N GLN A 61 11.37 -9.20 -7.85
CA GLN A 61 10.81 -8.63 -6.61
C GLN A 61 9.40 -8.08 -6.86
N ARG A 62 9.18 -7.46 -8.01
CA ARG A 62 7.87 -6.95 -8.43
C ARG A 62 6.87 -8.09 -8.60
N GLU A 63 7.25 -9.12 -9.35
CA GLU A 63 6.42 -10.31 -9.63
C GLU A 63 6.06 -11.02 -8.32
N ASN A 64 7.05 -11.28 -7.47
CA ASN A 64 6.82 -11.89 -6.16
C ASN A 64 5.86 -11.07 -5.28
N LEU A 65 5.95 -9.73 -5.30
CA LEU A 65 5.05 -8.87 -4.53
C LEU A 65 3.61 -8.96 -5.06
N VAL A 66 3.45 -8.89 -6.39
CA VAL A 66 2.13 -8.97 -7.02
C VAL A 66 1.51 -10.35 -6.78
N ASP A 67 2.28 -11.42 -6.98
CA ASP A 67 1.83 -12.79 -6.75
C ASP A 67 1.41 -13.00 -5.30
N LEU A 68 2.23 -12.55 -4.34
CA LEU A 68 1.88 -12.63 -2.92
C LEU A 68 0.56 -11.94 -2.59
N ILE A 69 0.34 -10.72 -3.11
CA ILE A 69 -0.89 -9.97 -2.86
C ILE A 69 -2.09 -10.68 -3.49
N MET A 70 -1.96 -11.06 -4.76
CA MET A 70 -3.06 -11.64 -5.53
C MET A 70 -3.41 -13.05 -5.07
N ASP A 71 -2.43 -13.90 -4.76
CA ASP A 71 -2.66 -15.27 -4.32
C ASP A 71 -3.38 -15.31 -2.97
N ARG A 72 -2.97 -14.46 -2.01
CA ARG A 72 -3.61 -14.40 -0.69
C ARG A 72 -5.03 -13.83 -0.77
N ALA A 73 -5.27 -12.87 -1.66
CA ALA A 73 -6.58 -12.31 -1.89
C ALA A 73 -7.53 -13.31 -2.58
N LEU A 74 -7.05 -13.96 -3.65
CA LEU A 74 -7.82 -14.94 -4.43
C LEU A 74 -8.04 -16.27 -3.69
N SER A 75 -7.19 -16.61 -2.72
CA SER A 75 -7.42 -17.76 -1.83
C SER A 75 -8.37 -17.43 -0.67
N GLY A 76 -8.65 -16.14 -0.42
CA GLY A 76 -9.44 -15.69 0.72
C GLY A 76 -8.67 -15.72 2.05
N GLU A 77 -7.34 -15.87 2.02
CA GLU A 77 -6.50 -15.84 3.22
C GLU A 77 -6.48 -14.45 3.87
N ILE A 78 -6.62 -13.39 3.06
CA ILE A 78 -6.75 -12.01 3.52
C ILE A 78 -8.12 -11.45 3.13
N GLN A 79 -8.72 -10.67 4.03
CA GLN A 79 -9.96 -9.97 3.75
C GLN A 79 -9.68 -8.77 2.84
N ALA A 80 -10.27 -8.78 1.65
CA ALA A 80 -10.26 -7.66 0.71
C ALA A 80 -11.53 -6.83 0.82
N TYR A 81 -11.47 -5.59 0.33
CA TYR A 81 -12.58 -4.65 0.35
C TYR A 81 -12.73 -3.95 -1.01
N ASP A 82 -13.95 -3.56 -1.37
CA ASP A 82 -14.20 -2.74 -2.54
C ASP A 82 -13.77 -1.28 -2.32
N TYR A 83 -13.96 -0.43 -3.33
CA TYR A 83 -13.64 1.00 -3.25
C TYR A 83 -14.39 1.75 -2.14
N PHE A 84 -15.57 1.27 -1.75
CA PHE A 84 -16.41 1.85 -0.70
C PHE A 84 -16.12 1.25 0.69
N ASN A 85 -15.06 0.45 0.80
CA ASN A 85 -14.64 -0.26 2.01
C ASN A 85 -15.61 -1.36 2.47
N ASN A 86 -16.46 -1.89 1.58
CA ASN A 86 -17.28 -3.05 1.87
C ASN A 86 -16.45 -4.33 1.69
N PRO A 87 -16.56 -5.33 2.59
CA PRO A 87 -15.84 -6.58 2.44
C PRO A 87 -16.32 -7.32 1.17
N ILE A 88 -15.36 -7.83 0.39
CA ILE A 88 -15.63 -8.61 -0.82
C ILE A 88 -15.04 -10.02 -0.70
N THR A 89 -15.59 -10.97 -1.46
CA THR A 89 -15.11 -12.36 -1.45
C THR A 89 -14.01 -12.59 -2.48
N ALA A 90 -13.26 -13.68 -2.34
CA ALA A 90 -12.32 -14.14 -3.37
C ALA A 90 -12.97 -14.30 -4.75
N SER A 91 -14.24 -14.73 -4.80
CA SER A 91 -14.99 -14.83 -6.06
C SER A 91 -15.22 -13.46 -6.68
N ASP A 92 -15.50 -12.44 -5.88
CA ASP A 92 -15.68 -11.07 -6.38
C ASP A 92 -14.36 -10.49 -6.90
N ILE A 93 -13.24 -10.80 -6.26
CA ILE A 93 -11.91 -10.44 -6.75
C ILE A 93 -11.63 -11.11 -8.10
N ALA A 94 -11.97 -12.40 -8.25
CA ALA A 94 -11.83 -13.10 -9.53
C ALA A 94 -12.69 -12.46 -10.64
N LYS A 95 -13.87 -11.93 -10.30
CA LYS A 95 -14.72 -11.16 -11.24
C LYS A 95 -14.08 -9.82 -11.61
N ILE A 96 -13.53 -9.07 -10.64
CA ILE A 96 -12.79 -7.82 -10.90
C ILE A 96 -11.65 -8.07 -11.90
N MET A 97 -10.96 -9.21 -11.78
CA MET A 97 -9.89 -9.63 -12.68
C MET A 97 -10.39 -10.08 -14.07
N SER A 98 -11.68 -10.34 -14.25
CA SER A 98 -12.25 -10.92 -15.48
C SER A 98 -13.40 -10.08 -16.04
N ASP A 99 -13.32 -8.76 -15.88
CA ASP A 99 -14.41 -7.85 -16.24
C ASP A 99 -14.86 -8.05 -17.70
N THR A 100 -16.18 -8.05 -17.91
CA THR A 100 -16.79 -8.31 -19.22
C THR A 100 -17.30 -7.00 -19.80
N ALA A 101 -16.73 -6.57 -20.92
CA ALA A 101 -17.19 -5.41 -21.66
C ALA A 101 -18.10 -5.84 -22.81
N ALA A 102 -19.24 -5.18 -22.96
CA ALA A 102 -20.00 -5.25 -24.20
C ALA A 102 -19.32 -4.35 -25.23
N LEU A 103 -18.89 -4.92 -26.34
CA LEU A 103 -18.31 -4.21 -27.48
C LEU A 103 -19.23 -4.35 -28.68
N THR A 104 -19.50 -3.25 -29.35
CA THR A 104 -20.16 -3.26 -30.65
C THR A 104 -19.06 -3.33 -31.72
N LEU A 105 -18.94 -4.48 -32.38
CA LEU A 105 -17.94 -4.71 -33.43
C LEU A 105 -18.59 -4.64 -34.81
N MET A 106 -17.80 -4.25 -35.82
CA MET A 106 -18.23 -4.29 -37.21
C MET A 106 -17.81 -5.64 -37.81
N SER A 107 -18.73 -6.30 -38.52
CA SER A 107 -18.42 -7.53 -39.26
C SER A 107 -17.27 -7.29 -40.25
N GLU A 108 -16.35 -8.25 -40.40
CA GLU A 108 -15.27 -8.20 -41.39
C GLU A 108 -15.78 -8.48 -42.83
N GLU A 109 -16.97 -9.10 -42.95
CA GLU A 109 -17.58 -9.40 -44.24
C GLU A 109 -18.70 -8.40 -44.60
N PRO A 110 -18.81 -8.01 -45.89
CA PRO A 110 -19.94 -7.22 -46.38
C PRO A 110 -21.27 -7.88 -45.99
N PRO A 111 -22.26 -7.12 -45.47
CA PRO A 111 -22.39 -5.66 -45.57
C PRO A 111 -21.76 -4.84 -44.41
N TYR A 112 -20.81 -5.40 -43.64
CA TYR A 112 -20.13 -4.72 -42.52
C TYR A 112 -21.11 -4.25 -41.43
N GLU A 113 -22.08 -5.10 -41.08
CA GLU A 113 -23.05 -4.78 -40.03
C GLU A 113 -22.39 -4.73 -38.65
N TYR A 114 -22.91 -3.85 -37.80
CA TYR A 114 -22.51 -3.78 -36.40
C TYR A 114 -23.28 -4.81 -35.59
N TYR A 115 -22.57 -5.55 -34.74
CA TYR A 115 -23.17 -6.48 -33.80
C TYR A 115 -22.54 -6.33 -32.42
N ASP A 116 -23.37 -6.51 -31.40
CA ASP A 116 -22.91 -6.49 -30.01
C ASP A 116 -22.34 -7.86 -29.65
N THR A 117 -21.15 -7.86 -29.04
CA THR A 117 -20.52 -9.04 -28.47
C THR A 117 -20.05 -8.76 -27.05
N LEU A 118 -20.01 -9.80 -26.22
CA LEU A 118 -19.43 -9.72 -24.89
C LEU A 118 -17.97 -10.17 -24.97
N VAL A 119 -17.04 -9.24 -24.78
CA VAL A 119 -15.62 -9.54 -24.69
C VAL A 119 -15.20 -9.54 -23.22
N VAL A 120 -14.65 -10.67 -22.78
CA VAL A 120 -14.09 -10.79 -21.43
C VAL A 120 -12.69 -10.16 -21.43
N ILE A 121 -12.54 -8.99 -20.82
CA ILE A 121 -11.27 -8.29 -20.69
C ILE A 121 -10.61 -8.67 -19.37
N ARG A 122 -9.69 -9.64 -19.44
CA ARG A 122 -8.93 -10.10 -18.28
C ARG A 122 -7.87 -9.09 -17.87
N ILE A 123 -7.72 -8.89 -16.56
CA ILE A 123 -6.58 -8.20 -15.96
C ILE A 123 -5.53 -9.27 -15.74
N GLU A 124 -4.42 -9.15 -16.45
CA GLU A 124 -3.26 -10.00 -16.19
C GLU A 124 -2.43 -9.40 -15.04
N ARG A 125 -1.67 -10.24 -14.33
CA ARG A 125 -0.87 -9.77 -13.18
C ARG A 125 0.18 -8.74 -13.61
N GLU A 126 0.68 -8.85 -14.82
CA GLU A 126 1.66 -7.94 -15.44
C GLU A 126 1.07 -6.54 -15.69
N SER A 127 -0.25 -6.42 -15.75
CA SER A 127 -0.95 -5.14 -15.81
C SER A 127 -0.89 -4.39 -14.48
N ILE A 128 -0.65 -5.08 -13.35
CA ILE A 128 -0.50 -4.46 -12.03
C ILE A 128 0.88 -3.80 -11.94
N GLN A 129 0.90 -2.48 -12.08
CA GLN A 129 2.13 -1.69 -12.20
C GLN A 129 2.24 -0.60 -11.13
N ARG A 130 1.22 -0.44 -10.27
CA ARG A 130 1.28 0.45 -9.10
C ARG A 130 0.65 -0.21 -7.89
N ILE A 131 1.10 0.23 -6.72
CA ILE A 131 0.41 -0.01 -5.45
C ILE A 131 -0.09 1.34 -4.94
N ARG A 132 -1.39 1.42 -4.68
CA ARG A 132 -2.00 2.54 -3.99
C ARG A 132 -1.84 2.33 -2.49
N PHE A 133 -1.30 3.30 -1.79
CA PHE A 133 -1.18 3.28 -0.34
C PHE A 133 -2.18 4.23 0.30
N LEU A 134 -2.76 3.80 1.42
CA LEU A 134 -3.46 4.65 2.38
C LEU A 134 -2.61 4.69 3.65
N GLU A 135 -2.16 5.87 4.04
CA GLU A 135 -1.17 6.03 5.11
C GLU A 135 -1.58 7.10 6.12
N GLU A 136 -1.03 6.97 7.33
CA GLU A 136 -0.98 7.99 8.37
C GLU A 136 0.47 8.47 8.53
N TRP A 137 0.66 9.78 8.62
CA TRP A 137 2.00 10.39 8.62
C TRP A 137 2.25 11.14 9.93
N ARG A 138 3.40 10.90 10.53
CA ARG A 138 3.92 11.63 11.69
C ARG A 138 5.32 12.16 11.42
N ILE A 139 5.67 13.27 12.06
CA ILE A 139 7.01 13.84 11.97
C ILE A 139 7.56 14.14 13.35
N ASP A 140 8.86 13.93 13.52
CA ASP A 140 9.62 14.53 14.59
C ASP A 140 10.08 15.94 14.16
N GLN A 141 9.58 16.97 14.83
CA GLN A 141 9.89 18.36 14.47
C GLN A 141 11.36 18.74 14.64
N LYS A 142 12.10 18.08 15.55
CA LYS A 142 13.50 18.42 15.82
C LYS A 142 14.44 17.79 14.81
N THR A 143 14.18 16.53 14.48
CA THR A 143 15.05 15.74 13.59
C THR A 143 14.55 15.72 12.14
N LEU A 144 13.33 16.19 11.90
CA LEU A 144 12.58 16.03 10.64
C LEU A 144 12.40 14.56 10.23
N ALA A 145 12.57 13.62 11.17
CA ALA A 145 12.37 12.20 10.90
C ALA A 145 10.88 11.91 10.65
N PHE A 146 10.60 11.35 9.47
CA PHE A 146 9.24 11.05 9.03
C PHE A 146 8.88 9.60 9.33
N GLU A 147 7.69 9.37 9.88
CA GLU A 147 7.12 8.06 10.08
C GLU A 147 5.85 7.92 9.25
N LYS A 148 5.84 6.90 8.39
CA LYS A 148 4.68 6.52 7.59
C LYS A 148 4.14 5.21 8.11
N LYS A 149 2.88 5.20 8.53
CA LYS A 149 2.16 4.00 8.91
C LYS A 149 1.16 3.66 7.81
N ILE A 150 1.35 2.50 7.16
CA ILE A 150 0.42 2.01 6.15
C ILE A 150 -0.84 1.49 6.86
N LEU A 151 -1.99 2.05 6.50
CA LEU A 151 -3.30 1.62 6.97
C LEU A 151 -3.90 0.58 6.02
N GLY A 152 -3.68 0.76 4.71
CA GLY A 152 -4.07 -0.19 3.69
C GLY A 152 -3.34 0.03 2.38
N LEU A 153 -3.47 -0.95 1.49
CA LEU A 153 -2.89 -0.94 0.15
C LEU A 153 -3.88 -1.52 -0.88
N ALA A 154 -3.75 -1.12 -2.12
CA ALA A 154 -4.51 -1.67 -3.23
C ALA A 154 -3.63 -1.88 -4.47
N PRO A 155 -3.61 -3.07 -5.10
CA PRO A 155 -3.00 -3.23 -6.41
C PRO A 155 -3.75 -2.39 -7.45
N VAL A 156 -3.02 -1.76 -8.36
CA VAL A 156 -3.57 -0.90 -9.41
C VAL A 156 -3.08 -1.41 -10.77
N ALA A 157 -4.03 -1.78 -11.61
CA ALA A 157 -3.78 -2.25 -12.97
C ALA A 157 -3.82 -1.11 -13.98
N ARG A 158 -2.91 -1.17 -14.95
CA ARG A 158 -2.97 -0.37 -16.18
C ARG A 158 -4.00 -1.00 -17.11
N ARG A 159 -4.94 -0.18 -17.57
CA ARG A 159 -5.93 -0.49 -18.60
C ARG A 159 -5.74 0.47 -19.77
N VAL A 160 -6.10 0.03 -20.96
CA VAL A 160 -6.17 0.88 -22.15
C VAL A 160 -7.62 0.82 -22.62
N ASP A 161 -8.27 1.97 -22.78
CA ASP A 161 -9.62 2.02 -23.33
C ASP A 161 -9.62 1.94 -24.87
N ASP A 162 -10.80 1.81 -25.47
CA ASP A 162 -10.94 1.66 -26.93
C ASP A 162 -10.38 2.86 -27.72
N ALA A 163 -10.29 4.02 -27.08
CA ALA A 163 -9.71 5.23 -27.65
C ALA A 163 -8.17 5.29 -27.48
N GLY A 164 -7.56 4.24 -26.91
CA GLY A 164 -6.12 4.16 -26.66
C GLY A 164 -5.65 4.90 -25.41
N ASN A 165 -6.56 5.42 -24.57
CA ASN A 165 -6.16 6.15 -23.37
C ASN A 165 -5.83 5.19 -22.23
N GLU A 166 -4.73 5.49 -21.54
CA GLU A 166 -4.35 4.74 -20.35
C GLU A 166 -5.21 5.13 -19.16
N ARG A 167 -5.78 4.12 -18.51
CA ARG A 167 -6.51 4.24 -17.25
C ARG A 167 -5.84 3.41 -16.18
N TRP A 168 -5.90 3.91 -14.96
CA TRP A 168 -5.33 3.25 -13.78
C TRP A 168 -6.47 2.81 -12.87
N GLN A 169 -6.69 1.50 -12.80
CA GLN A 169 -7.81 0.90 -12.08
C GLN A 169 -7.30 0.27 -10.77
N PRO A 170 -7.64 0.82 -9.60
CA PRO A 170 -7.46 0.13 -8.33
C PRO A 170 -8.38 -1.09 -8.31
N LEU A 171 -7.86 -2.24 -7.91
CA LEU A 171 -8.63 -3.49 -7.94
C LEU A 171 -9.46 -3.66 -6.68
N PHE A 172 -8.81 -3.71 -5.52
CA PHE A 172 -9.44 -3.89 -4.22
C PHE A 172 -8.50 -3.40 -3.12
N TRP A 173 -9.05 -3.03 -1.97
CA TRP A 173 -8.28 -2.66 -0.78
C TRP A 173 -7.94 -3.87 0.08
N ILE A 174 -6.76 -3.84 0.67
CA ILE A 174 -6.34 -4.68 1.79
C ILE A 174 -5.97 -3.73 2.93
N TYR A 175 -6.67 -3.82 4.06
CA TYR A 175 -6.30 -3.08 5.26
C TYR A 175 -5.40 -3.93 6.15
N VAL A 176 -4.24 -3.37 6.51
CA VAL A 176 -3.22 -4.04 7.32
C VAL A 176 -3.25 -3.58 8.77
N ASP A 177 -3.94 -2.47 9.06
CA ASP A 177 -4.11 -1.95 10.42
C ASP A 177 -5.47 -2.36 11.00
N ASN A 178 -5.44 -3.21 12.02
CA ASN A 178 -6.66 -3.73 12.66
C ASN A 178 -7.48 -2.64 13.36
N GLU A 179 -6.83 -1.59 13.89
CA GLU A 179 -7.54 -0.47 14.49
C GLU A 179 -8.31 0.32 13.43
N PHE A 180 -7.69 0.54 12.26
CA PHE A 180 -8.35 1.14 11.12
C PHE A 180 -9.58 0.35 10.67
N VAL A 181 -9.47 -0.98 10.55
CA VAL A 181 -10.61 -1.84 10.19
C VAL A 181 -11.80 -1.67 11.14
N LYS A 182 -11.55 -1.52 12.45
CA LYS A 182 -12.63 -1.26 13.44
C LYS A 182 -13.34 0.07 13.22
N THR A 183 -12.68 1.05 12.58
CA THR A 183 -13.30 2.34 12.25
C THR A 183 -14.22 2.29 11.04
N LEU A 184 -14.07 1.28 10.18
CA LEU A 184 -14.90 1.13 8.97
C LEU A 184 -16.31 0.61 9.29
N ASN A 185 -16.46 -0.14 10.38
CA ASN A 185 -17.72 -0.77 10.78
C ASN A 185 -18.59 0.10 11.71
N LYS A 186 -18.32 1.40 11.77
CA LYS A 186 -19.06 2.38 12.58
C LYS A 186 -19.80 3.36 11.68
#